data_AF-A0AAU3VA73-F1
#
_entry.id   AF-A0AAU3VA73-F1
#
_cell.length_a   1.000
_cell.length_b   1.000
_cell.length_c   1.000
_cell.angle_alpha   90.00
_cell.angle_beta   90.00
_cell.angle_gamma   90.00
#
_symmetry.space_group_name_H-M   'P 1'
#
loop_
_entity.id
_entity.type
_entity.pdbx_description
1 polymer ?
#
loop_
_entity_poly.entity_id
_entity_poly.type
_entity_poly.pdbx_seq_one_letter_code
_entity_poly.pdbx_strand_id
1 'polypeptide(L)'
;MLTAAALALAGVVAGAAPELFLWPGPTLLVLVAASLTLVASIQLHYHARHYYYTTADIQAWYGPDVSTESEEYLDLCAAQRLDLDEWRRYIRWAIVCFNAGTSLLGLGVSLALAPANGGPQAVWRWVALAMVLACTVADILWITYLYRERNRQR
;
A
#
# COMPACT_ATOMS: atom_id res chain seq x y z
N MET A 1 2.84 0.52 10.57
CA MET A 1 2.71 1.84 11.23
C MET A 1 1.63 2.71 10.60
N LEU A 2 1.56 2.86 9.26
CA LEU A 2 0.52 3.68 8.59
C LEU A 2 -0.93 3.24 8.91
N THR A 3 -1.22 1.93 8.91
CA THR A 3 -2.55 1.41 9.31
C THR A 3 -2.93 1.81 10.73
N ALA A 4 -1.97 1.75 11.66
CA ALA A 4 -2.22 2.13 13.05
C ALA A 4 -2.50 3.64 13.18
N ALA A 5 -1.78 4.47 12.42
CA ALA A 5 -2.04 5.91 12.36
C ALA A 5 -3.44 6.22 11.80
N ALA A 6 -3.84 5.52 10.73
CA ALA A 6 -5.17 5.64 10.13
C ALA A 6 -6.29 5.28 11.10
N LEU A 7 -6.15 4.15 11.82
CA LEU A 7 -7.10 3.70 12.84
C LEU A 7 -7.13 4.63 14.06
N ALA A 8 -5.97 5.12 14.51
CA ALA A 8 -5.89 6.06 15.62
C ALA A 8 -6.63 7.37 15.28
N LEU A 9 -6.40 7.91 14.08
CA LEU A 9 -7.09 9.11 13.62
C LEU A 9 -8.59 8.86 13.44
N ALA A 10 -8.99 7.69 12.93
CA ALA A 10 -10.41 7.32 12.85
C ALA A 10 -11.06 7.27 14.23
N GLY A 11 -10.36 6.74 15.24
CA GLY A 11 -10.82 6.75 16.64
C GLY A 11 -11.01 8.16 17.19
N VAL A 12 -10.08 9.08 16.90
CA VAL A 12 -10.20 10.50 17.28
C VAL A 12 -11.42 11.16 16.63
N VAL A 13 -11.63 10.93 15.34
CA VAL A 13 -12.79 11.51 14.61
C VAL A 13 -14.10 10.92 15.11
N ALA A 14 -14.14 9.62 15.43
CA ALA A 14 -15.33 8.95 15.94
C ALA A 14 -15.68 9.35 17.38
N GLY A 15 -14.67 9.63 18.22
CA GLY A 15 -14.86 10.01 19.62
C GLY A 15 -15.04 11.50 19.86
N ALA A 16 -14.82 12.34 18.85
CA ALA A 16 -14.96 13.78 18.96
C ALA A 16 -16.40 14.25 18.77
N ALA A 17 -16.72 15.43 19.32
CA ALA A 17 -18.00 16.07 19.12
C ALA A 17 -18.25 16.36 17.62
N PRO A 18 -19.47 16.11 17.09
CA PRO A 18 -19.79 16.25 15.66
C PRO A 18 -19.49 17.66 15.09
N GLU A 19 -19.54 18.67 15.95
CA GLU A 19 -19.32 20.08 15.64
C GLU A 19 -17.85 20.47 15.40
N LEU A 20 -16.89 19.58 15.67
CA LEU A 20 -15.45 19.85 15.49
C LEU A 20 -14.95 19.61 14.05
N PHE A 21 -15.71 18.85 13.26
CA PHE A 21 -15.34 18.40 11.91
C PHE A 21 -16.43 18.75 10.91
N LEU A 22 -16.02 19.20 9.72
CA LEU A 22 -16.96 19.45 8.63
C LEU A 22 -17.64 18.16 8.16
N TRP A 23 -16.87 17.09 7.96
CA TRP A 23 -17.34 15.85 7.33
C TRP A 23 -16.85 14.60 8.09
N PRO A 24 -17.36 14.33 9.30
CA PRO A 24 -16.91 13.20 10.12
C PRO A 24 -17.18 11.85 9.45
N GLY A 25 -18.36 11.66 8.85
CA GLY A 25 -18.72 10.40 8.16
C GLY A 25 -17.78 10.03 7.01
N PRO A 26 -17.60 10.91 6.00
CA PRO A 26 -16.64 10.66 4.91
C PRO A 26 -15.21 10.45 5.39
N THR A 27 -14.77 11.20 6.41
CA THR A 27 -13.43 11.05 6.99
C THR A 27 -13.22 9.64 7.56
N LEU A 28 -14.18 9.14 8.34
CA LEU A 28 -14.14 7.79 8.89
C LEU A 28 -14.10 6.72 7.80
N LEU A 29 -14.96 6.84 6.79
CA LEU A 29 -15.02 5.89 5.68
C LEU A 29 -13.67 5.83 4.94
N VAL A 30 -13.08 6.99 4.64
CA VAL A 30 -11.78 7.07 3.95
C VAL A 30 -10.65 6.50 4.81
N LEU A 31 -10.61 6.79 6.11
CA LEU A 31 -9.57 6.27 7.01
C LEU A 31 -9.67 4.75 7.23
N VAL A 32 -10.89 4.21 7.32
CA VAL A 32 -11.12 2.76 7.38
C VAL A 32 -10.72 2.10 6.06
N ALA A 33 -11.13 2.66 4.92
CA ALA A 33 -10.73 2.16 3.61
C ALA A 33 -9.20 2.19 3.42
N ALA A 34 -8.54 3.27 3.86
CA ALA A 34 -7.07 3.38 3.86
C ALA A 34 -6.44 2.25 4.70
N SER A 35 -6.96 2.04 5.92
CA SER A 35 -6.48 1.00 6.84
C SER A 35 -6.59 -0.39 6.21
N LEU A 36 -7.76 -0.74 5.68
CA LEU A 36 -8.01 -2.03 5.04
C LEU A 36 -7.11 -2.25 3.82
N THR A 37 -6.92 -1.21 3.00
CA THR A 37 -6.07 -1.31 1.80
C THR A 37 -4.59 -1.51 2.18
N LEU A 38 -4.12 -0.85 3.24
CA LEU A 38 -2.77 -1.05 3.78
C LEU A 38 -2.59 -2.47 4.37
N VAL A 39 -3.61 -3.00 5.07
CA VAL A 39 -3.59 -4.39 5.55
C VAL A 39 -3.55 -5.38 4.39
N ALA A 40 -4.37 -5.16 3.35
CA ALA A 40 -4.38 -5.99 2.16
C ALA A 40 -3.01 -5.99 1.46
N SER A 41 -2.33 -4.85 1.37
CA SER A 41 -0.96 -4.77 0.85
C SER A 41 0.01 -5.67 1.62
N ILE A 42 -0.06 -5.64 2.96
CA ILE A 42 0.78 -6.50 3.81
C ILE A 42 0.46 -7.98 3.58
N GLN A 43 -0.82 -8.35 3.56
CA GLN A 43 -1.25 -9.74 3.30
C GLN A 43 -0.77 -10.24 1.93
N LEU A 44 -0.88 -9.42 0.89
CA LEU A 44 -0.38 -9.74 -0.46
C LEU A 44 1.14 -9.88 -0.48
N HIS A 45 1.88 -9.05 0.27
CA HIS A 45 3.33 -9.16 0.35
C HIS A 45 3.77 -10.44 1.07
N TYR A 46 3.11 -10.79 2.17
CA TYR A 46 3.33 -12.08 2.86
C TYR A 46 3.01 -13.25 1.94
N HIS A 47 1.88 -13.20 1.24
CA HIS A 47 1.49 -14.26 0.31
C HIS A 47 2.49 -14.40 -0.84
N ALA A 48 2.97 -13.29 -1.41
CA ALA A 48 4.00 -13.28 -2.44
C ALA A 48 5.27 -13.99 -1.96
N ARG A 49 5.69 -13.77 -0.70
CA ARG A 49 6.94 -14.31 -0.16
C ARG A 49 7.03 -15.84 -0.26
N HIS A 50 5.91 -16.56 -0.23
CA HIS A 50 5.91 -18.01 -0.39
C HIS A 50 6.42 -18.49 -1.75
N TYR A 51 6.25 -17.68 -2.79
CA TYR A 51 6.66 -18.01 -4.16
C TYR A 51 8.06 -17.50 -4.50
N TYR A 52 8.73 -16.80 -3.59
CA TYR A 52 10.06 -16.25 -3.84
C TYR A 52 11.15 -17.22 -3.40
N TYR A 53 11.72 -17.93 -4.37
CA TYR A 53 12.93 -18.73 -4.20
C TYR A 53 13.78 -18.72 -5.48
N THR A 54 15.08 -18.88 -5.31
CA THR A 54 16.09 -18.83 -6.36
C THR A 54 16.48 -20.23 -6.83
N THR A 55 17.13 -20.31 -8.00
CA THR A 55 17.68 -21.59 -8.48
C THR A 55 18.77 -22.15 -7.57
N ALA A 56 19.45 -21.29 -6.80
CA ALA A 56 20.39 -21.70 -5.76
C ALA A 56 19.67 -22.36 -4.57
N ASP A 57 18.46 -21.89 -4.23
CA ASP A 57 17.64 -22.52 -3.18
C ASP A 57 17.21 -23.93 -3.60
N ILE A 58 16.90 -24.14 -4.88
CA ILE A 58 16.61 -25.48 -5.44
C ILE A 58 17.84 -26.40 -5.27
N GLN A 59 19.04 -25.93 -5.65
CA GLN A 59 20.26 -26.72 -5.47
C GLN A 59 20.56 -27.01 -3.98
N ALA A 60 20.25 -26.07 -3.09
CA ALA A 60 20.42 -26.25 -1.65
C ALA A 60 19.43 -27.26 -1.04
N TRP A 61 18.18 -27.32 -1.54
CA TRP A 61 17.16 -28.24 -1.02
C TRP A 61 17.31 -29.67 -1.51
N TYR A 62 17.66 -29.85 -2.79
CA TYR A 62 17.75 -31.17 -3.42
C TYR A 62 19.18 -31.74 -3.44
N GLY A 63 20.18 -30.95 -3.05
CA GLY A 63 21.56 -31.38 -2.88
C GLY A 63 22.35 -31.51 -4.19
N PRO A 64 23.66 -31.81 -4.10
CA PRO A 64 24.55 -31.93 -5.26
C PRO A 64 24.29 -33.19 -6.12
N ASP A 65 23.45 -34.12 -5.65
CA ASP A 65 23.15 -35.38 -6.33
C ASP A 65 22.21 -35.21 -7.53
N VAL A 66 21.43 -34.11 -7.56
CA VAL A 66 20.64 -33.74 -8.73
C VAL A 66 21.55 -33.03 -9.72
N SER A 67 21.95 -33.72 -10.78
CA SER A 67 22.76 -33.12 -11.85
C SER A 67 21.99 -31.95 -12.48
N THR A 68 22.70 -30.88 -12.81
CA THR A 68 22.13 -29.67 -13.45
C THR A 68 21.57 -29.93 -14.87
N GLU A 69 21.82 -31.13 -15.40
CA GLU A 69 21.34 -31.61 -16.69
C GLU A 69 20.25 -32.69 -16.56
N SER A 70 19.83 -33.04 -15.34
CA SER A 70 18.74 -34.00 -15.16
C SER A 70 17.40 -33.41 -15.59
N GLU A 71 16.52 -34.25 -16.13
CA GLU A 71 15.14 -33.86 -16.46
C GLU A 71 14.41 -33.32 -15.20
N GLU A 72 14.68 -33.92 -14.04
CA GLU A 72 14.12 -33.47 -12.75
C GLU A 72 14.55 -32.04 -12.38
N TYR A 73 15.82 -31.67 -12.62
CA TYR A 73 16.30 -30.30 -12.39
C TYR A 73 15.65 -29.28 -13.34
N LEU A 74 15.48 -29.67 -14.61
CA LEU A 74 14.83 -28.84 -15.61
C LEU A 74 13.35 -28.60 -15.28
N ASP A 75 12.65 -29.63 -14.79
CA ASP A 75 11.27 -29.54 -14.32
C ASP A 75 11.13 -28.64 -13.08
N LEU A 76 12.04 -28.75 -12.11
CA LEU A 76 12.09 -27.85 -10.95
C LEU A 76 12.35 -26.40 -11.35
N CYS A 77 13.24 -26.16 -12.33
CA CYS A 77 13.48 -24.82 -12.87
C CYS A 77 12.26 -24.28 -13.62
N ALA A 78 11.51 -25.14 -14.31
CA ALA A 78 10.27 -24.74 -14.98
C ALA A 78 9.18 -24.36 -13.96
N ALA A 79 9.02 -25.14 -12.88
CA ALA A 79 8.13 -24.81 -11.77
C ALA A 79 8.50 -23.48 -11.10
N GLN A 80 9.79 -23.24 -10.88
CA GLN A 80 10.29 -21.97 -10.31
C GLN A 80 9.92 -20.76 -11.17
N ARG A 81 9.92 -20.88 -12.51
CA ARG A 81 9.50 -19.78 -13.39
C ARG A 81 8.01 -19.45 -13.21
N LEU A 82 7.16 -20.46 -13.06
CA LEU A 82 5.74 -20.27 -12.80
C LEU A 82 5.51 -19.59 -11.44
N ASP A 83 6.22 -20.03 -10.41
CA ASP A 83 6.15 -19.42 -9.08
C ASP A 83 6.66 -17.98 -9.08
N LEU A 84 7.72 -17.67 -9.83
CA LEU A 84 8.22 -16.31 -9.98
C LEU A 84 7.22 -15.40 -10.69
N ASP A 85 6.45 -15.91 -11.64
CA ASP A 85 5.40 -15.13 -12.30
C ASP A 85 4.21 -14.86 -11.36
N GLU A 86 3.86 -15.82 -10.51
CA GLU A 86 2.84 -15.63 -9.47
C GLU A 86 3.34 -14.66 -8.38
N TRP A 87 4.61 -14.75 -7.96
CA TRP A 87 5.28 -13.75 -7.11
C TRP A 87 5.18 -12.34 -7.71
N ARG A 88 5.50 -12.18 -9.01
CA ARG A 88 5.41 -10.90 -9.73
C ARG A 88 4.00 -10.35 -9.76
N ARG A 89 2.99 -11.22 -9.82
CA ARG A 89 1.58 -10.82 -9.77
C ARG A 89 1.22 -10.29 -8.39
N TYR A 90 1.48 -11.06 -7.33
CA TYR A 90 1.14 -10.66 -5.98
C TYR A 90 1.91 -9.42 -5.51
N ILE A 91 3.20 -9.30 -5.82
CA ILE A 91 3.99 -8.11 -5.45
C ILE A 91 3.49 -6.85 -6.17
N ARG A 92 3.04 -6.97 -7.42
CA ARG A 92 2.47 -5.84 -8.16
C ARG A 92 1.20 -5.36 -7.50
N TRP A 93 0.30 -6.27 -7.13
CA TRP A 93 -0.92 -5.92 -6.38
C TRP A 93 -0.60 -5.35 -5.00
N ALA A 94 0.38 -5.91 -4.29
CA ALA A 94 0.81 -5.39 -2.99
C ALA A 94 1.29 -3.92 -3.09
N ILE A 95 2.04 -3.58 -4.14
CA ILE A 95 2.49 -2.19 -4.41
C ILE A 95 1.30 -1.28 -4.74
N VAL A 96 0.37 -1.75 -5.58
CA VAL A 96 -0.83 -0.96 -5.93
C VAL A 96 -1.68 -0.67 -4.69
N CYS A 97 -1.94 -1.68 -3.86
CA CYS A 97 -2.66 -1.52 -2.60
C CYS A 97 -1.92 -0.58 -1.63
N PHE A 98 -0.60 -0.69 -1.52
CA PHE A 98 0.19 0.19 -0.65
C PHE A 98 0.04 1.66 -1.05
N ASN A 99 0.20 1.95 -2.35
CA ASN A 99 0.10 3.30 -2.89
C ASN A 99 -1.32 3.86 -2.76
N ALA A 100 -2.34 3.04 -3.06
CA ALA A 100 -3.74 3.43 -2.90
C ALA A 100 -4.08 3.71 -1.43
N GLY A 101 -3.64 2.85 -0.50
CA GLY A 101 -3.85 3.02 0.93
C GLY A 101 -3.17 4.27 1.49
N THR A 102 -1.94 4.56 1.05
CA THR A 102 -1.21 5.77 1.44
C THR A 102 -1.87 7.03 0.92
N SER A 103 -2.36 7.02 -0.33
CA SER A 103 -3.11 8.13 -0.93
C SER A 103 -4.42 8.39 -0.19
N LEU A 104 -5.18 7.33 0.11
CA LEU A 104 -6.42 7.43 0.90
C LEU A 104 -6.14 7.95 2.32
N LEU A 105 -5.03 7.55 2.94
CA LEU A 105 -4.63 8.07 4.23
C LEU A 105 -4.37 9.59 4.18
N GLY A 106 -3.62 10.07 3.18
CA GLY A 106 -3.38 11.51 2.98
C GLY A 106 -4.68 12.31 2.78
N LEU A 107 -5.63 11.75 2.01
CA LEU A 107 -6.96 12.32 1.84
C LEU A 107 -7.75 12.32 3.17
N GLY A 108 -7.75 11.21 3.91
CA GLY A 108 -8.42 11.10 5.20
C GLY A 108 -7.88 12.09 6.23
N VAL A 109 -6.55 12.29 6.28
CA VAL A 109 -5.92 13.32 7.12
C VAL A 109 -6.36 14.72 6.69
N SER A 110 -6.38 15.01 5.38
CA SER A 110 -6.83 16.30 4.86
C SER A 110 -8.29 16.58 5.25
N LEU A 111 -9.17 15.58 5.14
CA LEU A 111 -10.58 15.68 5.54
C LEU A 111 -10.73 15.90 7.06
N ALA A 112 -9.94 15.20 7.88
CA ALA A 112 -9.94 15.40 9.32
C ALA A 112 -9.49 16.83 9.71
N LEU A 113 -8.56 17.42 8.95
CA LEU A 113 -8.08 18.77 9.21
C LEU A 113 -9.11 19.84 8.84
N ALA A 114 -10.09 19.55 7.98
CA ALA A 114 -11.10 20.50 7.53
C ALA A 114 -11.92 21.09 8.71
N PRO A 115 -11.76 22.39 9.03
CA PRO A 115 -12.38 22.99 10.21
C PRO A 115 -13.87 23.26 9.99
N ALA A 116 -14.72 22.88 10.95
CA ALA A 116 -16.11 23.35 10.98
C ALA A 116 -16.16 24.90 10.98
N ASN A 117 -17.19 25.45 10.36
CA ASN A 117 -17.38 26.91 10.29
C ASN A 117 -17.38 27.51 11.70
N GLY A 118 -16.47 28.44 11.98
CA GLY A 118 -16.32 29.07 13.29
C GLY A 118 -15.48 28.29 14.32
N GLY A 119 -14.84 27.19 13.91
CA GLY A 119 -13.97 26.40 14.79
C GLY A 119 -12.66 27.12 15.19
N PRO A 120 -12.08 26.78 16.35
CA PRO A 120 -10.82 27.37 16.81
C PRO A 120 -9.68 27.04 15.82
N GLN A 121 -8.78 28.02 15.64
CA GLN A 121 -7.57 27.88 14.80
C GLN A 121 -7.87 27.49 13.33
N ALA A 122 -9.03 27.90 12.79
CA ALA A 122 -9.46 27.56 11.43
C ALA A 122 -8.40 27.87 10.36
N VAL A 123 -7.69 29.00 10.47
CA VAL A 123 -6.63 29.39 9.53
C VAL A 123 -5.51 28.34 9.49
N TRP A 124 -5.00 27.91 10.66
CA TRP A 124 -3.94 26.90 10.74
C TRP A 124 -4.40 25.55 10.24
N ARG A 125 -5.65 25.18 10.51
CA ARG A 125 -6.26 23.95 10.00
C ARG A 125 -6.38 23.94 8.48
N TRP A 126 -6.75 25.07 7.86
CA TRP A 126 -6.75 25.22 6.40
C TRP A 126 -5.37 25.15 5.79
N VAL A 127 -4.36 25.77 6.42
CA VAL A 127 -2.96 25.68 5.96
C VAL A 127 -2.47 24.24 6.03
N ALA A 128 -2.71 23.55 7.15
CA ALA A 128 -2.33 22.15 7.32
C ALA A 128 -3.03 21.24 6.29
N LEU A 129 -4.34 21.45 6.05
CA LEU A 129 -5.09 20.75 5.01
C LEU A 129 -4.46 20.97 3.63
N ALA A 130 -4.18 22.23 3.26
CA ALA A 130 -3.61 22.56 1.96
C ALA A 130 -2.24 21.90 1.77
N MET A 131 -1.40 21.90 2.81
CA MET A 131 -0.10 21.23 2.78
C MET A 131 -0.21 19.72 2.58
N VAL A 132 -1.05 19.05 3.39
CA VAL A 132 -1.22 17.59 3.29
C VAL A 132 -1.81 17.21 1.93
N LEU A 133 -2.79 17.98 1.44
CA LEU A 133 -3.41 17.75 0.14
C LEU A 133 -2.39 17.93 -0.99
N ALA A 134 -1.57 18.98 -0.96
CA ALA A 134 -0.54 19.23 -1.96
C ALA A 134 0.50 18.08 -2.00
N CYS A 135 0.98 17.64 -0.84
CA CYS A 135 1.89 16.50 -0.75
C CYS A 135 1.26 15.21 -1.26
N THR A 136 -0.01 14.95 -0.92
CA THR A 136 -0.74 13.75 -1.36
C THR A 136 -0.92 13.75 -2.88
N VAL A 137 -1.26 14.90 -3.47
CA VAL A 137 -1.39 15.04 -4.93
C VAL A 137 -0.04 14.86 -5.61
N ALA A 138 1.03 15.45 -5.08
CA ALA A 138 2.38 15.29 -5.62
C ALA A 138 2.83 13.82 -5.62
N ASP A 139 2.55 13.10 -4.54
CA ASP A 139 2.88 11.67 -4.42
C ASP A 139 2.10 10.81 -5.43
N ILE A 140 0.79 11.06 -5.58
CA ILE A 140 -0.04 10.38 -6.60
C ILE A 140 0.50 10.64 -8.01
N LEU A 141 0.85 11.89 -8.33
CA LEU A 141 1.41 12.24 -9.63
C LEU A 141 2.75 11.55 -9.87
N TRP A 142 3.62 11.51 -8.86
CA TRP A 142 4.90 10.83 -8.92
C TRP A 142 4.76 9.33 -9.16
N ILE A 143 3.89 8.65 -8.40
CA ILE A 143 3.60 7.23 -8.55
C ILE A 143 3.05 6.94 -9.97
N THR A 144 2.15 7.79 -10.45
CA THR A 144 1.56 7.66 -11.79
C THR A 144 2.62 7.85 -12.88
N TYR A 145 3.52 8.81 -12.72
CA TYR A 145 4.64 9.05 -13.61
C TYR A 145 5.56 7.83 -13.68
N LEU A 146 5.98 7.29 -12.53
CA LEU A 146 6.83 6.10 -12.46
C LEU A 146 6.17 4.87 -13.10
N TYR A 147 4.86 4.69 -12.89
CA TYR A 147 4.12 3.59 -13.51
C TYR A 147 4.09 3.70 -15.04
N ARG A 148 3.93 4.92 -15.57
CA ARG A 148 3.97 5.19 -17.02
C ARG A 148 5.36 4.96 -17.60
N GLU A 149 6.41 5.39 -16.92
CA GLU A 149 7.79 5.20 -17.37
C GLU A 149 8.16 3.70 -17.43
N ARG A 150 7.80 2.94 -16.39
CA ARG A 150 8.00 1.48 -16.37
C ARG A 150 7.26 0.75 -17.49
N ASN A 151 6.07 1.23 -17.88
CA ASN A 151 5.31 0.66 -18.99
C ASN A 151 5.86 1.04 -20.36
N ARG A 152 6.62 2.14 -20.48
CA ARG A 152 7.28 2.53 -21.74
C ARG A 152 8.54 1.72 -22.04
N GLN A 153 9.18 1.13 -21.02
CA GLN A 153 10.41 0.35 -21.16
C GLN A 153 10.18 -1.16 -21.36
N ARG A 154 8.92 -1.62 -21.37
CA ARG A 154 8.51 -3.00 -21.66
C ARG A 154 7.96 -3.09 -23.07
#